data_AF-A0A8X7CMM8-F1
#
_entry.id   AF-A0A8X7CMM8-F1
#
_cell.length_a   1.000
_cell.length_b   1.000
_cell.length_c   1.000
_cell.angle_alpha   90.00
_cell.angle_beta   90.00
_cell.angle_gamma   90.00
#
_symmetry.space_group_name_H-M   'P 1'
#
loop_
_entity.id
_entity.type
_entity.pdbx_description
1 polymer ?
#
loop_
_entity_poly.entity_id
_entity_poly.type
_entity_poly.pdbx_seq_one_letter_code
_entity_poly.pdbx_strand_id
1 'polypeptide(L)'
;MNEINSGLYAVNCVVIPGNSTRKISALAKDHRTLEKIIVTGMKNFEWSKELKFPATIATLQNGKIDIWIANSSSQPQIIPAGKCIAEMTDSED
;
A
#
# COMPACT_ATOMS: atom_id res chain seq x y z
N MET A 1 24.43 1.15 -1.17
CA MET A 1 22.97 0.90 -1.17
C MET A 1 22.30 2.23 -0.95
N ASN A 2 21.70 2.82 -1.99
CA ASN A 2 20.79 3.93 -1.75
C ASN A 2 19.57 3.32 -1.06
N GLU A 3 19.28 3.76 0.17
CA GLU A 3 17.99 3.49 0.81
C GLU A 3 16.91 4.15 -0.06
N ILE A 4 16.42 3.41 -1.06
CA ILE A 4 15.16 3.75 -1.72
C ILE A 4 14.15 3.75 -0.58
N ASN A 5 13.56 4.91 -0.28
CA ASN A 5 12.49 5.00 0.69
C ASN A 5 11.29 4.23 0.12
N SER A 6 11.25 2.93 0.38
CA SER A 6 10.34 1.95 -0.19
C SER A 6 8.91 2.07 0.34
N GLY A 7 8.63 3.04 1.22
CA GLY A 7 7.31 3.23 1.78
C GLY A 7 6.32 3.81 0.76
N LEU A 8 5.12 3.24 0.73
CA LEU A 8 3.96 3.72 -0.01
C LEU A 8 2.95 4.29 0.99
N TYR A 9 2.54 5.54 0.79
CA TYR A 9 1.73 6.31 1.74
C TYR A 9 0.34 6.57 1.17
N ALA A 10 -0.71 6.35 1.96
CA ALA A 10 -2.08 6.58 1.52
C ALA A 10 -2.29 8.06 1.15
N VAL A 11 -2.89 8.33 -0.02
CA VAL A 11 -3.09 9.72 -0.49
C VAL A 11 -4.17 10.43 0.31
N ASN A 12 -5.26 9.73 0.62
CA ASN A 12 -6.43 10.27 1.29
C ASN A 12 -6.87 9.34 2.42
N CYS A 13 -7.72 9.84 3.31
CA CYS A 13 -8.43 8.99 4.24
C CYS A 13 -9.40 8.08 3.46
N VAL A 14 -9.30 6.77 3.67
CA VAL A 14 -10.17 5.77 3.01
C VAL A 14 -10.85 4.91 4.06
N VAL A 15 -12.17 4.77 3.95
CA VAL A 15 -12.93 3.79 4.71
C VAL A 15 -13.01 2.50 3.90
N ILE A 16 -12.54 1.40 4.48
CA ILE A 16 -12.71 0.05 3.95
C ILE A 16 -13.86 -0.60 4.71
N PRO A 17 -15.02 -0.82 4.08
CA PRO A 17 -16.15 -1.50 4.71
C PRO A 17 -15.75 -2.87 5.27
N GLY A 18 -16.49 -3.34 6.26
CA GLY A 18 -16.29 -4.69 6.80
C GLY A 18 -16.47 -5.76 5.72
N ASN A 19 -15.70 -6.84 5.80
CA ASN A 19 -15.72 -7.99 4.90
C ASN A 19 -15.65 -7.60 3.42
N SER A 20 -14.82 -6.60 3.09
CA SER A 20 -14.74 -6.06 1.74
C SER A 20 -13.30 -5.82 1.31
N THR A 21 -13.11 -5.73 -0.01
CA THR A 21 -11.84 -5.36 -0.62
C THR A 21 -12.00 -4.03 -1.31
N ARG A 22 -11.07 -3.09 -1.06
CA ARG A 22 -11.04 -1.80 -1.75
C ARG A 22 -9.68 -1.52 -2.35
N LYS A 23 -9.71 -0.87 -3.51
CA LYS A 23 -8.54 -0.28 -4.14
C LYS A 23 -8.31 1.09 -3.52
N ILE A 24 -7.08 1.37 -3.11
CA ILE A 24 -6.69 2.67 -2.59
C ILE A 24 -5.45 3.18 -3.32
N SER A 25 -5.40 4.48 -3.56
CA SER A 25 -4.21 5.10 -4.13
C SER A 25 -3.18 5.37 -3.04
N ALA A 26 -1.91 5.12 -3.39
CA ALA A 26 -0.75 5.37 -2.56
C ALA A 26 0.29 6.18 -3.36
N LEU A 27 1.16 6.87 -2.63
CA LEU A 27 2.29 7.61 -3.16
C LEU A 27 3.59 7.12 -2.52
N ALA A 28 4.59 6.87 -3.34
CA ALA A 28 5.97 6.84 -2.92
C ALA A 28 6.44 8.26 -2.58
N LYS A 29 7.46 8.37 -1.73
CA LYS A 29 8.07 9.68 -1.41
C LYS A 29 8.82 10.28 -2.59
N ASP A 30 9.24 9.46 -3.54
CA ASP A 30 9.86 9.89 -4.77
C ASP A 30 8.88 9.78 -5.95
N HIS A 31 9.03 10.69 -6.92
CA HIS A 31 8.16 10.77 -8.09
C HIS A 31 8.68 9.90 -9.25
N ARG A 32 9.30 8.76 -8.95
CA ARG A 32 9.88 7.90 -9.99
C ARG A 32 8.82 6.99 -10.62
N THR A 33 9.13 6.49 -11.80
CA THR A 33 8.34 5.46 -12.48
C THR A 33 9.14 4.17 -12.49
N LEU A 34 8.54 3.07 -12.06
CA LEU A 34 9.14 1.73 -11.97
C LEU A 34 8.14 0.72 -12.53
N GLU A 35 8.55 -0.12 -13.49
CA GLU A 35 7.61 -0.97 -14.24
C GLU A 35 7.21 -2.25 -13.52
N LYS A 36 8.12 -2.85 -12.75
CA LYS A 36 7.96 -4.17 -12.13
C LYS A 36 8.42 -4.11 -10.68
N ILE A 37 7.54 -3.62 -9.82
CA ILE A 37 7.78 -3.61 -8.38
C ILE A 37 6.90 -4.65 -7.70
N ILE A 38 7.45 -5.28 -6.66
CA ILE A 38 6.71 -6.11 -5.73
C ILE A 38 6.25 -5.20 -4.60
N VAL A 39 4.94 -5.12 -4.40
CA VAL A 39 4.32 -4.37 -3.31
C VAL A 39 3.81 -5.34 -2.26
N THR A 40 4.26 -5.16 -1.02
CA THR A 40 3.82 -5.94 0.14
C THR A 40 3.27 -5.02 1.23
N GLY A 41 2.31 -5.48 2.01
CA GLY A 41 1.87 -4.74 3.20
C GLY A 41 3.00 -4.61 4.22
N MET A 42 3.05 -3.50 4.95
CA MET A 42 4.07 -3.36 6.00
C MET A 42 3.86 -4.42 7.09
N LYS A 43 4.91 -5.17 7.42
CA LYS A 43 4.87 -6.23 8.45
C LYS A 43 4.42 -5.72 9.82
N ASN A 44 4.71 -4.46 10.13
CA ASN A 44 4.41 -3.84 11.43
C ASN A 44 3.13 -2.99 11.40
N PHE A 45 2.11 -3.40 10.63
CA PHE A 45 0.76 -2.83 10.69
C PHE A 45 0.08 -3.18 12.02
N GLU A 46 0.55 -2.61 13.13
CA GLU A 46 -0.03 -2.84 14.46
C GLU A 46 -1.47 -2.31 14.58
N TRP A 47 -1.90 -1.49 13.63
CA TRP A 47 -3.15 -0.75 13.74
C TRP A 47 -4.41 -1.54 13.33
N SER A 48 -4.28 -2.64 12.58
CA SER A 48 -5.37 -3.59 12.36
C SER A 48 -4.84 -4.95 11.92
N LYS A 49 -4.99 -5.97 12.79
CA LYS A 49 -4.72 -7.38 12.44
C LYS A 49 -5.66 -7.93 11.35
N GLU A 50 -6.74 -7.21 11.03
CA GLU A 50 -7.79 -7.65 10.12
C GLU A 50 -7.69 -7.02 8.72
N LEU A 51 -6.88 -5.96 8.54
CA LEU A 51 -6.51 -5.46 7.22
C LEU A 51 -5.41 -6.34 6.63
N LYS A 52 -5.67 -6.85 5.43
CA LYS A 52 -4.75 -7.70 4.68
C LYS A 52 -4.36 -7.02 3.38
N PHE A 53 -3.07 -7.04 3.12
CA PHE A 53 -2.45 -6.47 1.93
C PHE A 53 -1.94 -7.63 1.07
N PRO A 54 -2.68 -8.06 0.05
CA PRO A 54 -2.18 -9.04 -0.90
C PRO A 54 -0.90 -8.50 -1.55
N ALA A 55 0.14 -9.34 -1.57
CA ALA A 55 1.33 -9.05 -2.33
C ALA A 55 0.95 -8.93 -3.82
N THR A 56 1.44 -7.90 -4.49
CA THR A 56 1.10 -7.65 -5.90
C THR A 56 2.31 -7.17 -6.68
N ILE A 57 2.38 -7.58 -7.94
CA ILE A 57 3.33 -7.00 -8.90
C ILE A 57 2.60 -5.88 -9.61
N ALA A 58 3.18 -4.69 -9.60
CA ALA A 58 2.56 -3.50 -10.14
C ALA A 58 3.60 -2.55 -10.73
N THR A 59 3.09 -1.56 -11.46
CA THR A 59 3.88 -0.44 -11.97
C THR A 59 3.63 0.78 -11.10
N LEU A 60 4.70 1.39 -10.62
CA LEU A 60 4.68 2.72 -10.01
C LEU A 60 4.77 3.75 -11.14
N GLN A 61 3.81 4.67 -11.24
CA GLN A 61 3.83 5.73 -12.24
C GLN A 61 3.94 7.10 -11.58
N ASN A 62 5.05 7.80 -11.81
CA ASN A 62 5.31 9.11 -11.22
C ASN A 62 5.12 9.14 -9.68
N GLY A 63 5.58 8.08 -9.01
CA GLY A 63 5.41 7.85 -7.58
C GLY A 63 4.02 7.38 -7.17
N LYS A 64 3.06 7.25 -8.07
CA LYS A 64 1.68 6.82 -7.77
C LYS A 64 1.45 5.36 -8.09
N ILE A 65 0.71 4.69 -7.22
CA ILE A 65 0.28 3.30 -7.40
C ILE A 65 -1.09 3.10 -6.74
N ASP A 66 -1.85 2.13 -7.24
CA ASP A 66 -3.05 1.67 -6.57
C ASP A 66 -2.84 0.30 -5.94
N ILE A 67 -3.27 0.14 -4.69
CA ILE A 67 -3.07 -1.06 -3.88
C ILE A 67 -4.43 -1.60 -3.46
N TRP A 68 -4.61 -2.91 -3.55
CA TRP A 68 -5.79 -3.58 -3.02
C TRP A 68 -5.60 -3.90 -1.54
N ILE A 69 -6.64 -3.64 -0.75
CA ILE A 69 -6.65 -3.95 0.68
C ILE A 69 -7.96 -4.65 1.01
N ALA A 70 -7.84 -5.79 1.68
CA ALA A 70 -8.98 -6.56 2.16
C ALA A 70 -9.17 -6.31 3.65
N ASN A 71 -10.39 -5.96 4.06
CA ASN A 71 -10.80 -5.90 5.45
C ASN A 71 -11.53 -7.20 5.80
N SER A 72 -10.90 -8.03 6.64
CA SER A 72 -11.49 -9.27 7.15
C SER A 72 -12.36 -9.05 8.40
N SER A 73 -12.40 -7.82 8.94
CA SER A 73 -13.28 -7.45 10.04
C SER A 73 -14.71 -7.32 9.55
N SER A 74 -15.69 -7.60 10.40
CA SER A 74 -17.09 -7.24 10.14
C SER A 74 -17.34 -5.73 10.26
N GLN A 75 -16.43 -4.99 10.91
CA GLN A 75 -16.54 -3.55 11.11
C GLN A 75 -15.78 -2.77 10.02
N PRO A 76 -16.25 -1.57 9.64
CA PRO A 76 -15.50 -0.69 8.77
C PRO A 76 -14.20 -0.25 9.45
N GLN A 77 -13.11 -0.18 8.68
CA GLN A 77 -11.81 0.29 9.15
C GLN A 77 -11.33 1.45 8.29
N ILE A 78 -10.61 2.39 8.91
CA ILE A 78 -10.17 3.62 8.24
C ILE A 78 -8.66 3.52 8.01
N ILE A 79 -8.20 3.97 6.86
CA ILE A 79 -6.79 4.23 6.55
C ILE A 79 -6.61 5.75 6.44
N PRO A 80 -5.83 6.42 7.31
CA PRO A 80 -5.59 7.84 7.31
C PRO A 80 -4.70 8.22 6.15
N ALA A 81 -4.93 9.41 5.63
CA ALA A 81 -4.01 10.05 4.71
C ALA A 81 -2.60 10.14 5.32
N GLY A 82 -1.58 9.96 4.49
CA GLY A 82 -0.17 10.04 4.88
C GLY A 82 0.35 8.85 5.70
N LYS A 83 -0.47 7.82 5.99
CA LYS A 83 0.01 6.61 6.65
C LYS A 83 0.78 5.74 5.66
N CYS A 84 1.98 5.27 6.03
CA CYS A 84 2.71 4.25 5.28
C CYS A 84 1.95 2.93 5.36
N ILE A 85 1.48 2.43 4.21
CA ILE A 85 0.56 1.28 4.07
C ILE A 85 1.21 0.04 3.47
N ALA A 86 2.24 0.23 2.68
CA ALA A 86 2.92 -0.85 1.99
C ALA A 86 4.38 -0.48 1.80
N GLU A 87 5.19 -1.50 1.54
CA GLU A 87 6.56 -1.38 1.08
C GLU A 87 6.63 -1.85 -0.38
N MET A 88 7.53 -1.25 -1.15
CA MET A 88 7.85 -1.67 -2.50
C MET A 88 9.30 -2.13 -2.60
N THR A 89 9.52 -3.20 -3.33
CA THR A 89 10.85 -3.70 -3.67
C THR A 89 10.92 -3.79 -5.18
N ASP A 90 11.97 -3.23 -5.78
CA ASP A 90 12.25 -3.49 -7.19
C ASP A 90 12.46 -5.00 -7.36
N SER A 91 11.73 -5.62 -8.29
CA SER A 91 12.16 -6.92 -8.77
C SER A 91 13.29 -6.67 -9.76
N GLU A 92 14.50 -6.47 -9.25
CA GLU A 92 15.70 -6.64 -10.08
C GLU A 92 15.70 -8.10 -10.53
N ASP A 93 15.62 -8.32 -11.84
CA ASP A 93 15.97 -9.61 -12.46
C ASP A 93 17.49 -9.81 -12.38
#